data_AF-A0A915YDS6-F1
#
_entry.id   AF-A0A915YDS6-F1
#
_cell.length_a   1.000
_cell.length_b   1.000
_cell.length_c   1.000
_cell.angle_alpha   90.00
_cell.angle_beta   90.00
_cell.angle_gamma   90.00
#
_symmetry.space_group_name_H-M   'P 1'
#
loop_
_entity.id
_entity.type
_entity.pdbx_description
1 polymer ?
#
loop_
_entity_poly.entity_id
_entity_poly.type
_entity_poly.pdbx_seq_one_letter_code
_entity_poly.pdbx_strand_id
1 'polypeptide(L)'
;MKNNILDYSQPQEANIYTQKAFKYFGYSGLLFSIALLGIIGQITLVLGSEIMIFIVGLPLLSISITSTIGLKNALTSFLKKEPPQSKKYIGLIGNFIFFFFFLFLIFANLVDVFHFAN
;
A
#
# COMPACT_ATOMS: atom_id res chain seq x y z
N MET A 1 -29.92 42.40 -0.78
CA MET A 1 -29.89 41.00 -1.27
C MET A 1 -28.90 40.90 -2.41
N LYS A 2 -27.73 40.32 -2.17
CA LYS A 2 -26.87 39.79 -3.24
C LYS A 2 -26.41 38.43 -2.73
N ASN A 3 -27.00 37.39 -3.32
CA ASN A 3 -26.84 36.00 -2.93
C ASN A 3 -25.38 35.61 -3.14
N ASN A 4 -24.57 35.65 -2.09
CA ASN A 4 -23.36 34.84 -2.02
C ASN A 4 -23.83 33.42 -1.71
N ILE A 5 -24.28 32.74 -2.76
CA ILE A 5 -24.47 31.30 -2.76
C ILE A 5 -23.07 30.76 -2.46
N LEU A 6 -22.87 30.38 -1.19
CA LEU A 6 -21.86 29.45 -0.76
C LEU A 6 -22.12 28.16 -1.55
N ASP A 7 -21.65 28.11 -2.79
CA ASP A 7 -21.65 26.91 -3.61
C ASP A 7 -20.53 26.00 -3.09
N TYR A 8 -20.76 25.51 -1.86
CA TYR A 8 -19.96 24.51 -1.18
C TYR A 8 -20.48 23.11 -1.54
N SER A 9 -20.96 22.97 -2.77
CA SER A 9 -21.36 21.74 -3.41
C SER A 9 -20.29 21.51 -4.49
N GLN A 10 -19.13 20.94 -4.17
CA GLN A 10 -18.83 19.53 -4.46
C GLN A 10 -17.49 19.07 -3.82
N PRO A 11 -17.32 19.00 -2.48
CA PRO A 11 -16.05 18.54 -1.92
C PRO A 11 -15.83 17.01 -2.03
N GLN A 12 -16.91 16.23 -2.21
CA GLN A 12 -16.85 14.76 -2.14
C GLN A 12 -16.30 14.11 -3.41
N GLU A 13 -16.57 14.67 -4.60
CA GLU A 13 -16.05 14.11 -5.86
C GLU A 13 -14.62 14.57 -6.18
N ALA A 14 -14.21 15.74 -5.69
CA ALA A 14 -12.93 16.35 -6.03
C ALA A 14 -11.70 15.55 -5.56
N ASN A 15 -11.86 14.54 -4.69
CA ASN A 15 -10.76 13.83 -4.05
C ASN A 15 -10.93 12.29 -4.01
N ILE A 16 -11.78 11.72 -4.87
CA ILE A 16 -12.09 10.28 -4.86
C ILE A 16 -10.81 9.45 -5.00
N TYR A 17 -9.88 9.82 -5.89
CA TYR A 17 -8.67 9.06 -6.13
C TYR A 17 -7.65 9.23 -5.00
N THR A 18 -7.54 10.44 -4.44
CA THR A 18 -6.75 10.71 -3.22
C THR A 18 -7.21 9.84 -2.05
N GLN A 19 -8.52 9.79 -1.80
CA GLN A 19 -9.07 8.98 -0.72
C GLN A 19 -8.84 7.48 -0.95
N LYS A 20 -9.03 7.00 -2.17
CA LYS A 20 -8.73 5.61 -2.53
C LYS A 20 -7.25 5.30 -2.32
N ALA A 21 -6.33 6.12 -2.82
CA ALA A 21 -4.89 5.94 -2.63
C ALA A 21 -4.50 5.86 -1.15
N PHE A 22 -5.03 6.77 -0.33
CA PHE A 22 -4.79 6.78 1.11
C PHE A 22 -5.39 5.55 1.81
N LYS A 23 -6.58 5.11 1.41
CA LYS A 23 -7.22 3.90 1.93
C LYS A 23 -6.39 2.65 1.64
N TYR A 24 -5.88 2.51 0.41
CA TYR A 24 -5.00 1.40 0.05
C TYR A 24 -3.66 1.45 0.79
N PHE A 25 -3.10 2.64 1.02
CA PHE A 25 -1.94 2.80 1.89
C PHE A 25 -2.23 2.27 3.31
N GLY A 26 -3.38 2.60 3.88
CA GLY A 26 -3.82 2.07 5.18
C GLY A 26 -3.94 0.54 5.19
N TYR A 27 -4.47 -0.05 4.11
CA TYR A 27 -4.53 -1.52 3.96
C TYR A 27 -3.14 -2.15 3.87
N SER A 28 -2.24 -1.61 3.05
CA SER A 28 -0.86 -2.08 2.97
C SER A 28 -0.15 -1.96 4.32
N GLY A 29 -0.36 -0.85 5.05
CA GLY A 29 0.19 -0.66 6.40
C GLY A 29 -0.33 -1.68 7.41
N LEU A 30 -1.64 -1.97 7.41
CA LEU A 30 -2.23 -2.99 8.29
C LEU A 30 -1.69 -4.39 7.98
N LEU A 31 -1.65 -4.76 6.70
CA LEU A 31 -1.12 -6.04 6.26
C LEU A 31 0.38 -6.18 6.60
N PHE A 32 1.14 -5.09 6.47
CA PHE A 32 2.54 -5.06 6.88
C PHE A 32 2.70 -5.28 8.39
N SER A 33 1.86 -4.65 9.21
CA SER A 33 1.86 -4.88 10.66
C SER A 33 1.54 -6.34 11.01
N ILE A 34 0.59 -6.97 10.31
CA ILE A 34 0.28 -8.40 10.50
C ILE A 34 1.48 -9.27 10.13
N ALA A 35 2.11 -9.01 8.98
CA ALA A 35 3.30 -9.74 8.56
C ALA A 35 4.45 -9.58 9.58
N LEU A 36 4.64 -8.37 10.11
CA LEU A 36 5.66 -8.09 11.13
C LEU A 36 5.39 -8.84 12.43
N LEU A 37 4.14 -8.88 12.90
CA LEU A 37 3.75 -9.68 14.07
C LEU A 37 3.99 -11.18 13.84
N GLY A 38 3.74 -11.67 12.62
CA GLY A 38 4.07 -13.05 12.23
C GLY A 38 5.57 -13.34 12.35
N ILE A 39 6.42 -12.46 11.83
CA ILE A 39 7.89 -12.58 11.93
C ILE A 39 8.33 -12.58 13.41
N ILE A 40 7.80 -11.68 14.23
CA ILE A 40 8.11 -11.64 15.67
C ILE A 40 7.64 -12.93 16.36
N GLY A 41 6.45 -13.43 16.00
CA GLY A 41 5.93 -14.69 16.51
C GLY A 41 6.81 -15.88 16.16
N GLN A 42 7.39 -15.92 14.96
CA GLN A 42 8.35 -16.96 14.58
C GLN A 42 9.58 -16.95 15.49
N ILE A 43 10.13 -15.76 15.75
CA ILE A 43 11.35 -15.60 16.54
C ILE A 43 11.10 -15.95 18.01
N THR A 44 9.92 -15.62 18.54
CA THR A 44 9.61 -15.75 19.97
C THR A 44 8.94 -17.06 20.37
N LEU A 45 8.09 -17.62 19.50
CA LEU A 45 7.25 -18.79 19.80
C LEU A 45 7.63 -20.03 18.97
N VAL A 46 8.62 -19.92 18.09
CA VAL A 46 9.08 -21.02 17.20
C VAL A 46 7.89 -21.64 16.46
N LEU A 47 7.16 -20.81 15.73
CA LEU A 47 6.03 -21.29 14.92
C LEU A 47 6.53 -22.23 13.79
N GLY A 48 5.66 -23.15 13.36
CA GLY A 48 5.95 -24.05 12.25
C GLY A 48 6.07 -23.29 10.92
N SER A 49 6.97 -23.74 10.06
CA SER A 49 7.24 -23.10 8.77
C SER A 49 6.02 -23.01 7.85
N GLU A 50 5.11 -23.99 7.94
CA GLU A 50 3.87 -24.03 7.16
C GLU A 50 2.92 -22.91 7.56
N ILE A 51 2.80 -22.66 8.87
CA ILE A 51 1.96 -21.59 9.42
C ILE A 51 2.50 -20.21 9.01
N MET A 52 3.82 -20.08 8.93
CA MET A 52 4.48 -18.82 8.53
C MET A 52 4.20 -18.41 7.10
N ILE A 53 4.03 -19.37 6.18
CA ILE A 53 3.63 -19.06 4.80
C ILE A 53 2.26 -18.35 4.78
N PHE A 54 1.33 -18.76 5.63
CA PHE A 54 0.01 -18.14 5.71
C PHE A 54 0.03 -16.81 6.47
N ILE A 55 0.76 -16.71 7.58
CA ILE A 55 0.77 -15.50 8.42
C ILE A 55 1.65 -14.39 7.81
N VAL A 56 2.70 -14.74 7.08
CA VAL A 56 3.63 -13.78 6.47
C VAL A 56 3.46 -13.75 4.96
N GLY A 57 3.56 -14.89 4.27
CA GLY A 57 3.53 -14.95 2.81
C GLY A 57 2.26 -14.37 2.17
N LEU A 58 1.07 -14.74 2.68
CA LEU A 58 -0.20 -14.22 2.14
C LEU A 58 -0.39 -12.71 2.37
N PRO A 59 -0.16 -12.17 3.58
CA PRO A 59 -0.16 -10.72 3.78
C PRO A 59 0.86 -10.01 2.91
N LEU A 60 2.06 -10.58 2.76
CA LEU A 60 3.08 -10.03 1.90
C LEU A 60 2.59 -9.91 0.43
N LEU A 61 2.05 -10.97 -0.15
CA LEU A 61 1.47 -10.93 -1.49
C LEU A 61 0.33 -9.90 -1.60
N SER A 62 -0.51 -9.80 -0.56
CA SER A 62 -1.61 -8.84 -0.50
C SER A 62 -1.13 -7.39 -0.41
N ILE A 63 0.01 -7.12 0.24
CA ILE A 63 0.65 -5.80 0.26
C ILE A 63 1.02 -5.39 -1.16
N SER A 64 1.64 -6.27 -1.96
CA SER A 64 2.01 -5.98 -3.35
C SER A 64 0.78 -5.57 -4.20
N ILE A 65 -0.32 -6.32 -4.07
CA ILE A 65 -1.57 -6.01 -4.80
C ILE A 65 -2.14 -4.66 -4.33
N THR A 66 -2.27 -4.47 -3.02
CA THR A 66 -2.88 -3.25 -2.46
C THR A 66 -2.04 -2.01 -2.73
N SER A 67 -0.71 -2.09 -2.64
CA SER A 67 0.20 -0.98 -2.92
C SER A 67 0.20 -0.62 -4.41
N THR A 68 0.11 -1.62 -5.31
CA THR A 68 -0.02 -1.39 -6.76
C THR A 68 -1.32 -0.65 -7.09
N ILE A 69 -2.44 -1.08 -6.52
CA ILE A 69 -3.74 -0.41 -6.70
C ILE A 69 -3.70 1.00 -6.09
N GLY A 70 -3.10 1.16 -4.91
CA GLY A 70 -2.92 2.45 -4.25
C GLY A 70 -2.08 3.42 -5.08
N LEU A 71 -0.98 2.95 -5.66
CA LEU A 71 -0.11 3.73 -6.53
C LEU A 71 -0.84 4.16 -7.82
N LYS A 72 -1.58 3.25 -8.45
CA LYS A 72 -2.42 3.58 -9.62
C LYS A 72 -3.41 4.70 -9.29
N ASN A 73 -4.09 4.64 -8.14
CA ASN A 73 -5.02 5.68 -7.72
C ASN A 73 -4.29 7.00 -7.41
N ALA A 74 -3.14 6.95 -6.77
CA ALA A 74 -2.34 8.13 -6.48
C ALA A 74 -1.92 8.84 -7.78
N LEU A 75 -1.38 8.11 -8.76
CA LEU A 75 -1.04 8.66 -10.08
C LEU A 75 -2.27 9.23 -10.79
N THR A 76 -3.40 8.54 -10.74
CA THR A 76 -4.67 9.02 -11.32
C THR A 76 -5.11 10.34 -10.70
N SER A 77 -4.92 10.52 -9.38
CA SER A 77 -5.19 11.79 -8.70
C SER A 77 -4.34 12.96 -9.23
N PHE A 78 -3.07 12.71 -9.58
CA PHE A 78 -2.21 13.72 -10.21
C PHE A 78 -2.66 14.02 -11.64
N LEU A 79 -2.97 12.99 -12.43
CA LEU A 79 -3.44 13.15 -13.82
C LEU A 79 -4.78 13.90 -13.88
N LYS A 80 -5.68 13.65 -12.94
CA LYS A 80 -6.98 14.35 -12.82
C LYS A 80 -6.89 15.70 -12.11
N LYS A 81 -5.68 16.14 -11.73
CA LYS A 81 -5.41 17.43 -11.06
C LYS A 81 -6.29 17.67 -9.83
N GLU A 82 -6.55 16.61 -9.05
CA GLU A 82 -7.24 16.77 -7.75
C GLU A 82 -6.44 17.75 -6.86
N PRO A 83 -7.11 18.57 -6.03
CA PRO A 83 -6.47 19.62 -5.25
C PRO A 83 -5.36 19.06 -4.34
N PRO A 84 -4.30 19.85 -4.10
CA PRO A 84 -3.19 19.40 -3.26
C PRO A 84 -3.66 19.20 -1.81
N GLN A 85 -3.40 18.02 -1.26
CA GLN A 85 -3.72 17.65 0.12
C GLN A 85 -2.62 16.74 0.68
N SER A 86 -2.33 16.82 1.98
CA SER A 86 -1.33 15.96 2.62
C SER A 86 -1.59 14.48 2.39
N LYS A 87 -2.87 14.06 2.40
CA LYS A 87 -3.29 12.67 2.11
C LYS A 87 -2.88 12.20 0.71
N LYS A 88 -2.87 13.08 -0.28
CA LYS A 88 -2.45 12.78 -1.66
C LYS A 88 -0.97 12.42 -1.72
N TYR A 89 -0.13 13.22 -1.07
CA TYR A 89 1.32 12.98 -1.00
C TYR A 89 1.64 11.75 -0.16
N ILE A 90 1.01 11.59 1.01
CA ILE A 90 1.19 10.40 1.87
C ILE A 90 0.77 9.13 1.13
N GLY A 91 -0.39 9.16 0.47
CA GLY A 91 -0.88 8.04 -0.32
C GLY A 91 0.06 7.68 -1.47
N LEU A 92 0.62 8.66 -2.17
CA LEU A 92 1.61 8.40 -3.22
C LEU A 92 2.89 7.78 -2.66
N ILE A 93 3.54 8.48 -1.71
CA ILE A 93 4.85 8.10 -1.17
C ILE A 93 4.75 6.76 -0.43
N GLY A 94 3.73 6.57 0.39
CA GLY A 94 3.55 5.35 1.17
C GLY A 94 3.32 4.11 0.30
N ASN A 95 2.42 4.20 -0.69
CA ASN A 95 2.21 3.08 -1.63
C ASN A 95 3.45 2.83 -2.50
N PHE A 96 4.19 3.89 -2.87
CA PHE A 96 5.45 3.75 -3.60
C PHE A 96 6.49 2.98 -2.78
N ILE A 97 6.71 3.35 -1.51
CA ILE A 97 7.64 2.64 -0.62
C ILE A 97 7.27 1.17 -0.50
N PHE A 98 6.01 0.83 -0.22
CA PHE A 98 5.58 -0.56 -0.11
C PHE A 98 5.77 -1.34 -1.41
N PHE A 99 5.43 -0.73 -2.55
CA PHE A 99 5.60 -1.36 -3.86
C PHE A 99 7.07 -1.69 -4.17
N PHE A 100 7.98 -0.74 -3.96
CA PHE A 100 9.41 -0.95 -4.22
C PHE A 100 10.06 -1.89 -3.21
N PHE A 101 9.68 -1.79 -1.94
CA PHE A 101 10.09 -2.78 -0.93
C PHE A 101 9.71 -4.20 -1.35
N PHE A 102 8.50 -4.37 -1.88
CA PHE A 102 8.04 -5.67 -2.38
C PHE A 102 8.79 -6.16 -3.60
N LEU A 103 8.96 -5.30 -4.59
CA LEU A 103 9.76 -5.64 -5.77
C LEU A 103 11.16 -6.07 -5.36
N PHE A 104 11.79 -5.35 -4.44
CA PHE A 104 13.09 -5.69 -3.90
C PHE A 104 13.10 -7.10 -3.27
N LEU A 105 12.11 -7.44 -2.42
CA LEU A 105 12.01 -8.77 -1.84
C LEU A 105 11.86 -9.86 -2.91
N ILE A 106 11.04 -9.64 -3.93
CA ILE A 106 10.86 -10.60 -5.03
C ILE A 106 12.18 -10.80 -5.78
N PHE A 107 12.86 -9.71 -6.15
CA PHE A 107 14.14 -9.78 -6.85
C PHE A 107 15.23 -10.46 -6.02
N ALA A 108 15.33 -10.16 -4.73
CA ALA A 108 16.28 -10.80 -3.83
C ALA A 108 16.07 -12.33 -3.81
N ASN A 109 14.82 -12.78 -3.65
CA ASN A 109 14.50 -14.19 -3.62
C ASN A 109 14.70 -14.87 -5.00
N LEU A 110 14.45 -14.16 -6.11
CA LEU A 110 14.75 -14.69 -7.45
C LEU A 110 16.24 -14.89 -7.67
N VAL A 111 17.07 -13.93 -7.25
CA VAL A 111 18.54 -14.04 -7.33
C VAL A 111 19.03 -15.26 -6.55
N ASP A 112 18.51 -15.48 -5.34
CA ASP A 112 18.87 -16.66 -4.54
C ASP A 112 18.50 -17.97 -5.25
N VAL A 113 17.30 -18.06 -5.86
CA VAL A 113 16.88 -19.25 -6.62
C VAL A 113 17.77 -19.49 -7.84
N PHE A 114 18.09 -18.45 -8.61
CA PHE A 114 18.95 -18.59 -9.79
C PHE A 114 20.41 -18.89 -9.45
N HIS A 115 20.89 -18.42 -8.29
CA HIS A 115 22.24 -18.76 -7.82
C HIS A 115 22.31 -20.20 -7.30
N PHE A 116 21.25 -20.70 -6.66
CA PHE A 116 21.22 -22.08 -6.16
C PHE A 116 20.93 -23.13 -7.26
N ALA A 117 20.34 -22.70 -8.39
CA ALA A 117 20.05 -23.55 -9.54
C ALA A 117 21.21 -23.67 -10.55
N ASN A 118 22.30 -22.92 -10.37
CA ASN A 118 23.55 -22.98 -11.14
C ASN A 118 24.67 -23.61 -10.30
#